data_AF-F4L183-F1
#
_entry.id   AF-F4L183-F1
#
_cell.length_a   1.000
_cell.length_b   1.000
_cell.length_c   1.000
_cell.angle_alpha   90.00
_cell.angle_beta   90.00
_cell.angle_gamma   90.00
#
_symmetry.space_group_name_H-M   'P 1'
#
loop_
_entity.id
_entity.type
_entity.pdbx_description
1 polymer ?
#
loop_
_entity_poly.entity_id
_entity_poly.type
_entity_poly.pdbx_seq_one_letter_code
_entity_poly.pdbx_strand_id
1 'polypeptide(L)'
;MAQNYLPLFWEDDYCQIEIVPFENKEYILKTIGQISDLANNSRTGFGFTETFGRGQMPVSTFSEEIRTDYLEKLLTGFEFEKAKSINYDSHKILDCETGLTKAYGFSNFTVFFDTEDEFVKNIWLSISSIVSVRQCDLIKLALYDLGEECEMVLIDWNSLELFDLRDKIQIDKYLNSYWK
;
A
#
# COMPACT_ATOMS: atom_id res chain seq x y z
N MET A 1 -22.55 7.06 -19.24
CA MET A 1 -22.22 7.64 -17.92
C MET A 1 -20.78 7.29 -17.66
N ALA A 2 -19.91 8.26 -17.38
CA ALA A 2 -18.56 7.93 -16.91
C ALA A 2 -18.73 7.13 -15.61
N GLN A 3 -18.15 5.93 -15.57
CA GLN A 3 -18.20 5.08 -14.41
C GLN A 3 -17.36 5.77 -13.34
N ASN A 4 -17.99 6.30 -12.29
CA ASN A 4 -17.26 6.94 -11.19
C ASN A 4 -16.32 5.89 -10.58
N TYR A 5 -15.02 6.21 -10.49
CA TYR A 5 -14.04 5.42 -9.77
C TYR A 5 -14.45 5.29 -8.29
N LEU A 6 -14.85 4.07 -7.91
CA LEU A 6 -15.31 3.71 -6.56
C LEU A 6 -14.48 2.50 -6.08
N PRO A 7 -13.33 2.73 -5.43
CA PRO A 7 -12.52 1.65 -4.89
C PRO A 7 -13.27 0.89 -3.78
N LEU A 8 -13.06 -0.42 -3.74
CA LEU A 8 -13.50 -1.32 -2.67
C LEU A 8 -12.33 -1.53 -1.71
N PHE A 9 -12.59 -1.46 -0.42
CA PHE A 9 -11.60 -1.71 0.62
C PHE A 9 -12.21 -2.54 1.75
N TRP A 10 -11.47 -3.55 2.21
CA TRP A 10 -11.84 -4.37 3.36
C TRP A 10 -10.97 -4.04 4.56
N GLU A 11 -11.54 -4.02 5.77
CA GLU A 11 -10.79 -3.71 7.00
C GLU A 11 -9.60 -4.64 7.20
N ASP A 12 -9.77 -5.93 6.88
CA ASP A 12 -8.71 -6.94 7.00
C ASP A 12 -7.51 -6.69 6.06
N ASP A 13 -7.71 -5.94 4.98
CA ASP A 13 -6.67 -5.55 4.01
C ASP A 13 -5.88 -4.31 4.47
N TYR A 14 -6.29 -3.65 5.57
CA TYR A 14 -5.61 -2.46 6.08
C TYR A 14 -4.14 -2.72 6.36
N CYS A 15 -3.27 -1.96 5.69
CA CYS A 15 -1.82 -2.10 5.78
C CYS A 15 -1.31 -3.55 5.63
N GLN A 16 -1.97 -4.39 4.83
CA GLN A 16 -1.42 -5.70 4.42
C GLN A 16 -0.39 -5.55 3.30
N ILE A 17 -0.60 -4.58 2.40
CA ILE A 17 0.40 -4.13 1.43
C ILE A 17 0.66 -2.66 1.77
N GLU A 18 1.74 -2.38 2.47
CA GLU A 18 1.99 -1.08 3.11
C GLU A 18 3.25 -0.42 2.54
N ILE A 19 3.23 0.90 2.39
CA ILE A 19 4.39 1.72 2.04
C ILE A 19 4.82 2.51 3.28
N VAL A 20 6.07 2.33 3.69
CA VAL A 20 6.61 2.89 4.92
C VAL A 20 8.04 3.41 4.73
N PRO A 21 8.55 4.26 5.64
CA PRO A 21 9.91 4.78 5.55
C PRO A 21 10.97 3.67 5.53
N PHE A 22 12.03 3.87 4.76
CA PHE A 22 13.10 2.89 4.54
C PHE A 22 13.81 2.47 5.84
N GLU A 23 13.83 3.33 6.85
CA GLU A 23 14.37 3.10 8.20
C GLU A 23 13.76 1.85 8.85
N ASN A 24 12.51 1.50 8.49
CA ASN A 24 11.85 0.32 9.03
C ASN A 24 12.38 -1.00 8.45
N LYS A 25 13.23 -0.98 7.42
CA LYS A 25 13.72 -2.17 6.70
C LYS A 25 14.22 -3.27 7.64
N GLU A 26 15.11 -2.95 8.59
CA GLU A 26 15.67 -3.97 9.49
C GLU A 26 14.60 -4.55 10.42
N TYR A 27 13.69 -3.71 10.91
CA TYR A 27 12.56 -4.15 11.72
C TYR A 27 11.62 -5.07 10.94
N ILE A 28 11.30 -4.73 9.68
CA ILE A 28 10.44 -5.52 8.80
C ILE A 28 11.07 -6.87 8.53
N LEU A 29 12.35 -6.92 8.13
CA LEU A 29 13.06 -8.18 7.85
C LEU A 29 13.11 -9.09 9.08
N LYS A 30 13.33 -8.52 10.28
CA LYS A 30 13.26 -9.26 11.53
C LYS A 30 11.86 -9.82 11.79
N THR A 31 10.83 -9.01 11.57
CA THR A 31 9.42 -9.39 11.79
C THR A 31 8.98 -10.49 10.81
N ILE A 32 9.38 -10.39 9.54
CA ILE A 32 9.20 -11.46 8.53
C ILE A 32 9.80 -12.78 9.02
N GLY A 33 11.01 -12.75 9.56
CA GLY A 33 11.66 -13.92 10.15
C GLY A 33 10.83 -14.54 11.29
N GLN A 34 10.34 -13.72 12.21
CA GLN A 34 9.51 -14.16 13.33
C GLN A 34 8.19 -14.79 12.87
N ILE A 35 7.52 -14.19 11.87
CA ILE A 35 6.29 -14.73 11.29
C ILE A 35 6.58 -16.08 10.61
N SER A 36 7.66 -16.17 9.84
CA SER A 36 8.06 -17.39 9.14
C SER A 36 8.37 -18.53 10.11
N ASP A 37 9.10 -18.23 11.18
CA ASP A 37 9.42 -19.20 12.23
C ASP A 37 8.16 -19.68 12.95
N LEU A 38 7.25 -18.76 13.31
CA LEU A 38 5.98 -19.12 13.94
C LEU A 38 5.12 -19.97 13.01
N ALA A 39 5.02 -19.60 11.74
CA ALA A 39 4.25 -20.34 10.74
C ALA A 39 4.79 -21.77 10.59
N ASN A 40 6.10 -21.95 10.54
CA ASN A 40 6.72 -23.29 10.45
C ASN A 40 6.46 -24.14 11.70
N ASN A 41 6.45 -23.54 12.88
CA ASN A 41 6.30 -24.25 14.15
C ASN A 41 4.84 -24.53 14.54
N SER A 42 3.90 -23.68 14.12
CA SER A 42 2.47 -23.77 14.48
C SER A 42 1.61 -24.42 13.40
N ARG A 43 2.19 -24.74 12.23
CA ARG A 43 1.45 -25.38 11.12
C ARG A 43 1.13 -26.83 11.45
N THR A 44 -0.15 -27.15 11.33
CA THR A 44 -0.70 -28.50 11.43
C THR A 44 -1.41 -28.87 10.12
N GLY A 45 -1.92 -30.11 10.03
CA GLY A 45 -2.77 -30.52 8.91
C GLY A 45 -4.08 -29.74 8.78
N PHE A 46 -4.48 -28.98 9.80
CA PHE A 46 -5.74 -28.22 9.85
C PHE A 46 -5.56 -26.70 9.79
N GLY A 47 -4.34 -26.20 9.54
CA GLY A 47 -4.00 -24.78 9.58
C GLY A 47 -2.98 -24.45 10.67
N PHE A 48 -3.01 -23.23 11.19
CA PHE A 48 -2.07 -22.75 12.20
C PHE A 48 -2.70 -22.77 13.60
N THR A 49 -1.92 -23.15 14.62
CA THR A 49 -2.38 -23.15 16.03
C THR A 49 -2.14 -21.83 16.75
N GLU A 50 -1.37 -20.92 16.15
CA GLU A 50 -0.98 -19.65 16.74
C GLU A 50 -1.23 -18.49 15.76
N THR A 51 -1.44 -17.30 16.32
CA THR A 51 -1.60 -16.06 15.57
C THR A 51 -0.45 -15.11 15.88
N PHE A 52 -0.03 -14.34 14.89
CA PHE A 52 0.98 -13.30 15.06
C PHE A 52 0.34 -11.93 14.96
N GLY A 53 0.35 -11.17 16.05
CA GLY A 53 0.00 -9.75 16.04
C GLY A 53 1.22 -8.91 15.66
N ARG A 54 1.11 -8.11 14.61
CA ARG A 54 2.17 -7.15 14.24
C ARG A 54 2.13 -5.95 15.21
N GLY A 55 3.30 -5.52 15.68
CA GLY A 55 3.44 -4.26 16.39
C GLY A 55 3.35 -3.07 15.43
N GLN A 56 3.36 -1.85 15.99
CA GLN A 56 3.50 -0.64 15.18
C GLN A 56 4.91 -0.55 14.59
N MET A 57 5.01 0.04 13.40
CA MET A 57 6.30 0.38 12.79
C MET A 57 7.07 1.34 13.73
N PRO A 58 8.39 1.13 13.93
CA PRO A 58 9.23 2.03 14.73
C PRO A 58 9.24 3.48 14.23
N VAL A 59 9.24 3.66 12.91
CA VAL A 59 9.20 4.97 12.24
C VAL A 59 7.90 5.07 11.47
N SER A 60 7.06 6.06 11.79
CA SER A 60 5.77 6.25 11.13
C SER A 60 5.93 7.00 9.81
N THR A 61 5.05 6.77 8.84
CA THR A 61 5.03 7.56 7.59
C THR A 61 4.82 9.06 7.86
N PHE A 62 4.11 9.39 8.95
CA PHE A 62 3.97 10.77 9.44
C PHE A 62 5.31 11.46 9.73
N SER A 63 6.34 10.71 10.14
CA SER A 63 7.65 11.29 10.46
C SER A 63 8.45 11.77 9.25
N GLU A 64 8.06 11.35 8.05
CA GLU A 64 8.61 11.88 6.79
C GLU A 64 8.01 13.25 6.42
N GLU A 65 7.05 13.75 7.22
CA GLU A 65 6.38 15.03 6.98
C GLU A 65 5.81 15.16 5.57
N ILE A 66 5.42 14.02 4.96
CA ILE A 66 4.80 14.00 3.64
C ILE A 66 3.49 14.75 3.73
N ARG A 67 3.44 15.93 3.11
CA ARG A 67 2.21 16.71 3.05
C ARG A 67 1.20 16.03 2.15
N THR A 68 -0.06 16.10 2.55
CA THR A 68 -1.19 15.57 1.80
C THR A 68 -1.26 16.19 0.40
N ASP A 69 -1.10 17.51 0.29
CA ASP A 69 -1.14 18.23 -1.00
C ASP A 69 -0.03 17.80 -1.98
N TYR A 70 1.15 17.50 -1.46
CA TYR A 70 2.25 16.93 -2.23
C TYR A 70 1.88 15.55 -2.79
N LEU A 71 1.43 14.62 -1.94
CA LEU A 71 1.10 13.25 -2.36
C LEU A 71 -0.07 13.25 -3.36
N GLU A 72 -1.11 14.04 -3.12
CA GLU A 72 -2.23 14.19 -4.06
C GLU A 72 -1.74 14.69 -5.43
N LYS A 73 -0.83 15.68 -5.45
CA LYS A 73 -0.27 16.23 -6.69
C LYS A 73 0.62 15.22 -7.42
N LEU A 74 1.43 14.45 -6.69
CA LEU A 74 2.26 13.39 -7.25
C LEU A 74 1.38 12.35 -7.94
N LEU A 75 0.38 11.82 -7.24
CA LEU A 75 -0.50 10.77 -7.75
C LEU A 75 -1.32 11.25 -8.95
N THR A 76 -1.91 12.46 -8.88
CA THR A 76 -2.64 13.03 -10.02
C THR A 76 -1.73 13.35 -11.21
N GLY A 77 -0.46 13.68 -10.97
CA GLY A 77 0.57 13.83 -12.00
C GLY A 77 0.82 12.56 -12.81
N PHE A 78 0.61 11.39 -12.19
CA PHE A 78 0.65 10.06 -12.84
C PHE A 78 -0.73 9.57 -13.29
N GLU A 79 -1.69 10.48 -13.46
CA GLU A 79 -3.05 10.20 -13.95
C GLU A 79 -3.87 9.27 -13.03
N PHE A 80 -3.48 9.09 -11.77
CA PHE A 80 -4.34 8.38 -10.82
C PHE A 80 -5.61 9.17 -10.56
N GLU A 81 -6.76 8.52 -10.74
CA GLU A 81 -8.06 9.14 -10.52
C GLU A 81 -8.30 9.32 -9.03
N LYS A 82 -8.68 10.53 -8.60
CA LYS A 82 -9.14 10.79 -7.23
C LYS A 82 -10.51 10.17 -7.02
N ALA A 83 -10.64 9.25 -6.06
CA ALA A 83 -11.94 8.75 -5.64
C ALA A 83 -12.68 9.83 -4.84
N LYS A 84 -13.99 9.94 -5.06
CA LYS A 84 -14.87 10.76 -4.19
C LYS A 84 -15.26 10.03 -2.91
N SER A 85 -15.31 8.71 -3.00
CA SER A 85 -15.72 7.85 -1.90
C SER A 85 -15.10 6.47 -2.03
N ILE A 86 -15.03 5.75 -0.92
CA ILE A 86 -14.59 4.35 -0.86
C ILE A 86 -15.77 3.49 -0.43
N ASN A 87 -15.98 2.37 -1.11
CA ASN A 87 -16.87 1.31 -0.62
C ASN A 87 -16.10 0.48 0.42
N TYR A 88 -16.41 0.68 1.69
CA TYR A 88 -15.75 0.06 2.82
C TYR A 88 -16.55 -1.16 3.30
N ASP A 89 -15.91 -2.34 3.30
CA ASP A 89 -16.47 -3.63 3.69
C ASP A 89 -17.81 -3.96 3.03
N SER A 90 -18.06 -3.42 1.84
CA SER A 90 -19.32 -3.57 1.09
C SER A 90 -20.59 -3.08 1.79
N HIS A 91 -20.50 -2.40 2.93
CA HIS A 91 -21.67 -1.98 3.73
C HIS A 91 -21.59 -0.54 4.22
N LYS A 92 -20.46 0.15 4.03
CA LYS A 92 -20.24 1.53 4.45
C LYS A 92 -19.61 2.31 3.31
N ILE A 93 -20.00 3.58 3.17
CA ILE A 93 -19.35 4.50 2.23
C ILE A 93 -18.52 5.50 3.04
N LEU A 94 -17.22 5.58 2.76
CA LEU A 94 -16.34 6.61 3.30
C LEU A 94 -16.24 7.75 2.30
N ASP A 95 -16.29 8.98 2.81
CA ASP A 95 -16.15 10.19 2.00
C ASP A 95 -14.66 10.58 1.93
N CYS A 96 -14.10 10.65 0.71
CA CYS A 96 -12.69 11.01 0.53
C CYS A 96 -12.45 12.52 0.48
N GLU A 97 -13.48 13.34 0.31
CA GLU A 97 -13.32 14.80 0.27
C GLU A 97 -13.19 15.35 1.69
N THR A 98 -14.02 14.86 2.62
CA THR A 98 -14.10 15.32 4.01
C THR A 98 -13.54 14.36 5.04
N GLY A 99 -13.41 13.07 4.70
CA GLY A 99 -12.84 12.06 5.60
C GLY A 99 -11.31 12.05 5.62
N LEU A 100 -10.74 11.30 6.57
CA LEU A 100 -9.29 11.18 6.77
C LEU A 100 -8.63 10.22 5.77
N THR A 101 -9.37 9.28 5.21
CA THR A 101 -8.85 8.31 4.25
C THR A 101 -9.10 8.80 2.82
N LYS A 102 -8.03 8.87 2.05
CA LYS A 102 -8.05 9.25 0.63
C LYS A 102 -7.74 8.03 -0.23
N ALA A 103 -8.23 8.03 -1.47
CA ALA A 103 -7.95 6.98 -2.43
C ALA A 103 -7.72 7.55 -3.83
N TYR A 104 -6.63 7.09 -4.45
CA TYR A 104 -6.21 7.48 -5.79
C TYR A 104 -5.80 6.23 -6.56
N GLY A 105 -6.25 6.08 -7.80
CA GLY A 105 -5.97 4.84 -8.47
C GLY A 105 -6.59 4.67 -9.84
N PHE A 106 -6.54 3.41 -10.25
CA PHE A 106 -7.28 2.82 -11.33
C PHE A 106 -8.22 1.76 -10.75
N SER A 107 -9.09 1.19 -11.58
CA SER A 107 -10.04 0.14 -11.16
C SER A 107 -9.37 -1.11 -10.56
N ASN A 108 -8.09 -1.34 -10.83
CA ASN A 108 -7.34 -2.53 -10.44
C ASN A 108 -6.11 -2.25 -9.57
N PHE A 109 -5.78 -0.98 -9.30
CA PHE A 109 -4.67 -0.56 -8.44
C PHE A 109 -5.09 0.70 -7.72
N THR A 110 -5.11 0.69 -6.39
CA THR A 110 -5.49 1.85 -5.58
C THR A 110 -4.43 2.11 -4.53
N VAL A 111 -3.94 3.34 -4.48
CA VAL A 111 -3.20 3.89 -3.35
C VAL A 111 -4.22 4.48 -2.39
N PHE A 112 -4.27 3.93 -1.19
CA PHE A 112 -4.98 4.52 -0.07
C PHE A 112 -3.98 5.18 0.86
N PHE A 113 -4.41 6.26 1.50
CA PHE A 113 -3.64 6.84 2.59
C PHE A 113 -4.55 7.54 3.60
N ASP A 114 -4.14 7.49 4.86
CA ASP A 114 -4.76 8.23 5.94
C ASP A 114 -4.03 9.56 6.14
N THR A 115 -4.76 10.59 6.54
CA THR A 115 -4.21 11.90 6.87
C THR A 115 -4.36 12.21 8.36
N GLU A 116 -3.37 12.91 8.93
CA GLU A 116 -3.45 13.53 10.24
C GLU A 116 -3.01 14.99 10.08
N ASP A 117 -3.92 15.92 10.36
CA ASP A 117 -3.81 17.33 9.99
C ASP A 117 -3.48 17.52 8.50
N GLU A 118 -2.31 18.09 8.18
CA GLU A 118 -1.86 18.31 6.80
C GLU A 118 -0.93 17.21 6.28
N PHE A 119 -0.58 16.22 7.09
CA PHE A 119 0.40 15.20 6.79
C PHE A 119 -0.21 13.82 6.55
N VAL A 120 0.51 13.01 5.79
CA VAL A 120 0.17 11.61 5.50
C VAL A 120 0.58 10.74 6.68
N LYS A 121 -0.34 9.94 7.20
CA LYS A 121 -0.15 9.08 8.36
C LYS A 121 0.25 7.66 7.99
N ASN A 122 -0.46 7.05 7.04
CA ASN A 122 -0.25 5.69 6.56
C ASN A 122 -0.49 5.66 5.05
N ILE A 123 0.21 4.78 4.32
CA ILE A 123 0.00 4.55 2.89
C ILE A 123 -0.10 3.03 2.67
N TRP A 124 -1.14 2.57 1.99
CA TRP A 124 -1.31 1.16 1.66
C TRP A 124 -1.94 0.98 0.28
N LEU A 125 -1.79 -0.22 -0.27
CA LEU A 125 -2.20 -0.53 -1.62
C LEU A 125 -3.29 -1.61 -1.64
N SER A 126 -4.19 -1.49 -2.61
CA SER A 126 -4.97 -2.61 -3.12
C SER A 126 -4.59 -2.84 -4.57
N ILE A 127 -4.16 -4.06 -4.88
CA ILE A 127 -3.69 -4.44 -6.21
C ILE A 127 -4.43 -5.69 -6.64
N SER A 128 -4.96 -5.64 -7.86
CA SER A 128 -5.52 -6.79 -8.57
C SER A 128 -4.85 -6.92 -9.93
N SER A 129 -5.45 -7.66 -10.87
CA SER A 129 -4.79 -7.93 -12.16
C SER A 129 -4.56 -6.64 -12.98
N ILE A 130 -3.30 -6.32 -13.24
CA ILE A 130 -2.89 -5.19 -14.08
C ILE A 130 -2.90 -5.66 -15.54
N VAL A 131 -3.76 -5.05 -16.36
CA VAL A 131 -4.04 -5.48 -17.74
C VAL A 131 -3.61 -4.47 -18.81
N SER A 132 -3.05 -3.33 -18.40
CA SER A 132 -2.69 -2.22 -19.29
C SER A 132 -1.23 -1.84 -19.10
N VAL A 133 -0.45 -1.85 -20.18
CA VAL A 133 1.00 -1.55 -20.16
C VAL A 133 1.21 -0.13 -19.65
N ARG A 134 0.43 0.81 -20.20
CA ARG A 134 0.46 2.21 -19.78
C ARG A 134 0.14 2.37 -18.30
N GLN A 135 -0.87 1.68 -17.76
CA GLN A 135 -1.18 1.75 -16.32
C GLN A 135 -0.02 1.20 -15.50
N CYS A 136 0.57 0.07 -15.91
CA CYS A 136 1.72 -0.51 -15.25
C CYS A 136 2.92 0.46 -15.23
N ASP A 137 3.20 1.13 -16.35
CA ASP A 137 4.27 2.13 -16.44
C ASP A 137 4.02 3.33 -15.51
N LEU A 138 2.78 3.83 -15.44
CA LEU A 138 2.40 4.92 -14.52
C LEU A 138 2.55 4.50 -13.05
N ILE A 139 2.12 3.28 -12.70
CA ILE A 139 2.27 2.72 -11.35
C ILE A 139 3.76 2.62 -10.99
N LYS A 140 4.58 2.09 -11.90
CA LYS A 140 6.03 1.97 -11.69
C LYS A 140 6.69 3.30 -11.40
N LEU A 141 6.38 4.31 -12.21
CA LEU A 141 6.94 5.65 -12.06
C LEU A 141 6.51 6.29 -10.74
N ALA A 142 5.24 6.19 -10.38
CA ALA A 142 4.76 6.76 -9.12
C ALA A 142 5.37 6.08 -7.88
N LEU A 143 5.48 4.75 -7.89
CA LEU A 143 6.15 4.01 -6.81
C LEU A 143 7.63 4.39 -6.73
N TYR A 144 8.30 4.52 -7.87
CA TYR A 144 9.70 4.94 -7.90
C TYR A 144 9.90 6.37 -7.37
N ASP A 145 9.05 7.32 -7.76
CA ASP A 145 9.10 8.70 -7.27
C ASP A 145 8.87 8.77 -5.74
N LEU A 146 7.97 7.95 -5.20
CA LEU A 146 7.83 7.82 -3.73
C LEU A 146 9.09 7.28 -3.07
N GLY A 147 9.77 6.33 -3.71
CA GLY A 147 11.06 5.82 -3.24
C GLY A 147 12.15 6.87 -3.24
N GLU A 148 12.31 7.62 -4.33
CA GLU A 148 13.39 8.59 -4.50
C GLU A 148 13.17 9.87 -3.69
N GLU A 149 11.96 10.40 -3.67
CA GLU A 149 11.67 11.70 -3.04
C GLU A 149 11.35 11.58 -1.55
N CYS A 150 10.92 10.40 -1.09
CA CYS A 150 10.49 10.19 0.30
C CYS A 150 11.16 8.98 0.97
N GLU A 151 12.18 8.39 0.35
CA GLU A 151 12.94 7.26 0.89
C GLU A 151 12.05 6.10 1.39
N MET A 152 11.15 5.63 0.54
CA MET A 152 10.13 4.64 0.92
C MET A 152 10.48 3.19 0.54
N VAL A 153 9.92 2.25 1.29
CA VAL A 153 9.89 0.81 0.97
C VAL A 153 8.45 0.31 0.93
N LEU A 154 8.20 -0.75 0.16
CA LEU A 154 6.93 -1.47 0.13
C LEU A 154 7.09 -2.84 0.79
N ILE A 155 6.23 -3.14 1.75
CA ILE A 155 6.11 -4.46 2.37
C ILE A 155 4.76 -5.08 2.02
N ASP A 156 4.80 -6.26 1.43
CA ASP A 156 3.64 -7.10 1.23
C ASP A 156 3.63 -8.20 2.30
N TRP A 157 2.81 -8.01 3.33
CA TRP A 157 2.69 -8.94 4.46
C TRP A 157 2.01 -10.25 4.09
N ASN A 158 1.28 -10.31 2.97
CA ASN A 158 0.64 -11.55 2.50
C ASN A 158 1.69 -12.52 1.95
N SER A 159 2.70 -11.99 1.25
CA SER A 159 3.81 -12.74 0.67
C SER A 159 5.07 -12.76 1.55
N LEU A 160 5.14 -11.89 2.56
CA LEU A 160 6.32 -11.64 3.38
C LEU A 160 7.53 -11.16 2.55
N GLU A 161 7.29 -10.38 1.49
CA GLU A 161 8.33 -9.79 0.64
C GLU A 161 8.44 -8.27 0.85
N LEU A 162 9.68 -7.78 0.95
CA LEU A 162 10.04 -6.37 1.10
C LEU A 162 10.73 -5.88 -0.17
N PHE A 163 10.35 -4.70 -0.64
CA PHE A 163 10.85 -4.07 -1.86
C PHE A 163 11.33 -2.65 -1.59
N ASP A 164 12.55 -2.31 -2.01
CA ASP A 164 13.05 -0.93 -2.01
C ASP A 164 12.45 -0.17 -3.20
N LEU A 165 11.70 0.91 -2.94
CA LEU A 165 11.05 1.66 -4.00
C LEU A 165 12.02 2.53 -4.81
N ARG A 166 13.28 2.68 -4.37
CA ARG A 166 14.34 3.28 -5.19
C ARG A 166 14.95 2.29 -6.19
N ASP A 167 14.58 1.01 -6.10
CA ASP A 167 15.05 -0.01 -7.02
C ASP A 167 13.97 -0.39 -8.04
N LYS A 168 14.09 0.16 -9.25
CA LYS A 168 13.18 -0.12 -10.37
C LYS A 168 13.06 -1.60 -10.69
N ILE A 169 14.12 -2.38 -10.50
CA ILE A 169 14.11 -3.82 -10.77
C ILE A 169 13.23 -4.54 -9.74
N GLN A 170 13.26 -4.10 -8.49
CA GLN A 170 12.39 -4.65 -7.43
C GLN A 170 10.93 -4.27 -7.67
N ILE A 171 10.64 -3.03 -8.05
CA ILE A 171 9.28 -2.60 -8.45
C ILE A 171 8.78 -3.44 -9.63
N ASP A 172 9.59 -3.61 -10.66
CA ASP A 172 9.25 -4.44 -11.82
C ASP A 172 8.95 -5.88 -11.41
N LYS A 173 9.82 -6.48 -10.57
CA LYS A 173 9.63 -7.84 -10.06
C LYS A 173 8.29 -7.97 -9.32
N TYR A 174 7.98 -7.01 -8.45
CA TYR A 174 6.74 -7.04 -7.67
C TYR A 174 5.51 -6.95 -8.57
N LEU A 175 5.44 -5.95 -9.44
CA LEU A 175 4.27 -5.72 -10.31
C LEU A 175 4.08 -6.81 -11.37
N ASN A 176 5.16 -7.48 -11.80
CA ASN A 176 5.07 -8.62 -12.73
C ASN A 176 4.26 -9.79 -12.15
N SER A 177 4.17 -9.93 -10.82
CA SER A 177 3.31 -10.95 -10.19
C SER A 177 1.81 -10.66 -10.34
N TYR A 178 1.44 -9.41 -10.64
CA TYR A 178 0.06 -8.95 -10.85
C TYR A 178 -0.27 -8.72 -12.33
N TRP A 179 0.73 -8.80 -13.22
CA TRP A 179 0.55 -8.66 -14.66
C TRP A 179 -0.10 -9.90 -15.27
N LYS A 180 -1.15 -9.71 -16.08
CA LYS A 180 -1.82 -10.80 -16.82
C LYS A 180 -1.97 -10.48 -18.30
#